data_AF-A0A6I9UH09-F1
#
_entry.id   AF-A0A6I9UH09-F1
#
_cell.length_a   1.000
_cell.length_b   1.000
_cell.length_c   1.000
_cell.angle_alpha   90.00
_cell.angle_beta   90.00
_cell.angle_gamma   90.00
#
_symmetry.space_group_name_H-M   'P 1'
#
loop_
_entity.id
_entity.type
_entity.pdbx_description
1 polymer ?
#
loop_
_entity_poly.entity_id
_entity_poly.type
_entity_poly.pdbx_seq_one_letter_code
_entity_poly.pdbx_strand_id
1 'polypeptide(L)' 'MASSKVQSPAYPSAARLADSECYPAYTASLKCLEVFNSDKSKCQEHFDVYKECKKKEREARLERNRNRSLFS' A
#
# COMPACT_ATOMS: atom_id res chain seq x y z
N MET A 1 22.13 -12.94 -30.04
CA MET A 1 21.75 -11.70 -29.33
C MET A 1 20.61 -12.02 -28.38
N ALA A 2 20.78 -11.72 -27.08
CA ALA A 2 19.80 -12.02 -26.05
C ALA A 2 18.73 -10.91 -25.99
N SER A 3 17.47 -11.25 -26.28
CA SER A 3 16.33 -10.37 -26.00
C SER A 3 15.75 -10.77 -24.65
N SER A 4 16.15 -10.03 -23.61
CA SER A 4 15.54 -10.05 -22.28
C SER A 4 14.08 -9.59 -22.39
N LYS A 5 13.16 -10.54 -22.62
CA LYS A 5 11.73 -10.31 -22.43
C LYS A 5 11.49 -10.13 -20.94
N VAL A 6 11.33 -8.88 -20.53
CA VAL A 6 10.79 -8.49 -19.23
C VAL A 6 9.44 -9.19 -19.08
N GLN A 7 9.41 -10.23 -18.24
CA GLN A 7 8.19 -10.96 -17.90
C GLN A 7 7.35 -10.07 -16.98
N SER A 8 6.42 -9.32 -17.57
CA SER A 8 5.34 -8.68 -16.83
C SER A 8 4.51 -9.76 -16.12
N PRO A 9 4.22 -9.62 -14.82
CA PRO A 9 3.49 -10.63 -14.06
C PRO A 9 2.07 -10.82 -14.62
N ALA A 10 1.61 -12.08 -14.64
CA ALA A 10 0.38 -12.51 -15.30
C ALA A 10 -0.94 -11.91 -14.74
N TYR A 11 -0.89 -11.14 -13.65
CA TYR A 11 -2.04 -10.43 -13.09
C TYR A 11 -1.61 -9.11 -12.45
N PRO A 12 -2.25 -7.96 -12.76
CA PRO A 12 -1.92 -6.67 -12.16
C PRO A 12 -2.60 -6.48 -10.77
N SER A 13 -2.85 -7.55 -10.01
CA SER A 13 -3.72 -7.48 -8.82
C SER A 13 -2.98 -7.33 -7.49
N ALA A 14 -1.68 -7.61 -7.44
CA ALA A 14 -0.84 -7.30 -6.29
C ALA A 14 -0.09 -5.99 -6.57
N ALA A 15 -0.78 -4.85 -6.41
CA ALA A 15 -0.11 -3.56 -6.32
C ALA A 15 1.01 -3.68 -5.27
N ARG A 16 2.26 -3.43 -5.66
CA ARG A 16 3.36 -3.56 -4.70
C ARG A 16 3.15 -2.54 -3.60
N LEU A 17 3.66 -2.81 -2.41
CA LEU A 17 3.57 -1.85 -1.29
C LEU A 17 4.15 -0.48 -1.69
N ALA A 18 5.14 -0.46 -2.59
CA ALA A 18 5.74 0.73 -3.18
C ALA A 18 4.82 1.50 -4.15
N ASP A 19 3.85 0.83 -4.77
CA ASP A 19 2.90 1.44 -5.71
C ASP A 19 1.63 1.93 -5.00
N SER A 20 1.52 1.69 -3.69
CA SER A 20 0.40 2.13 -2.87
C SER A 20 0.59 3.60 -2.48
N GLU A 21 -0.49 4.37 -2.52
CA GLU A 21 -0.54 5.75 -2.00
C GLU A 21 -0.19 5.81 -0.50
N CYS A 22 -0.20 4.66 0.20
CA CYS A 22 0.16 4.52 1.60
C CYS A 22 1.65 4.30 1.84
N TYR A 23 2.46 4.14 0.78
CA TYR A 23 3.90 3.95 0.87
C TYR A 23 4.62 5.07 1.65
N PRO A 24 4.27 6.37 1.50
CA PRO A 24 4.90 7.43 2.28
C PRO A 24 4.70 7.26 3.79
N ALA A 25 3.50 6.90 4.24
CA ALA A 25 3.21 6.64 5.65
C ALA A 25 3.95 5.39 6.16
N TYR A 26 4.03 4.36 5.33
CA TYR A 26 4.81 3.15 5.65
C TYR A 26 6.30 3.47 5.84
N THR A 27 6.92 4.18 4.91
CA THR A 27 8.34 4.56 5.02
C THR A 27 8.59 5.50 6.20
N ALA A 28 7.67 6.41 6.51
CA ALA A 28 7.74 7.26 7.71
C ALA A 28 7.72 6.44 9.00
N SER A 29 6.85 5.42 9.08
CA SER A 29 6.79 4.52 10.24
C SER A 29 8.10 3.75 10.44
N LEU A 30 8.74 3.29 9.36
CA LEU A 30 10.02 2.59 9.42
C LEU A 30 11.16 3.52 9.87
N LYS A 31 11.25 4.72 9.30
CA LYS A 31 12.23 5.74 9.72
C LYS A 31 12.06 6.10 11.20
N CYS A 32 10.83 6.18 11.69
CA CYS A 32 10.57 6.45 13.09
C CYS A 32 11.11 5.31 13.99
N LEU A 33 10.90 4.04 13.59
CA LEU A 33 11.48 2.91 14.33
C LEU A 33 13.02 2.93 14.33
N GLU A 34 13.65 3.35 13.23
CA GLU A 34 15.11 3.51 13.14
C GLU A 34 15.62 4.58 14.13
N VAL A 35 14.93 5.72 14.23
CA VAL A 35 15.32 6.84 15.10
C VAL A 35 15.12 6.51 16.58
N PHE A 36 14.04 5.82 16.93
CA PHE A 36 13.68 5.56 18.33
C PHE A 36 14.03 4.14 18.81
N ASN A 37 14.97 3.45 18.17
CA ASN A 37 15.39 2.09 18.55
C ASN A 37 14.20 1.11 18.70
N SER A 38 13.24 1.17 17.77
CA SER A 38 12.02 0.36 17.77
C SER A 38 11.00 0.65 18.88
N ASP A 39 11.05 1.82 19.54
CA ASP A 39 9.97 2.31 20.40
C ASP A 39 8.70 2.59 19.59
N LYS A 40 7.84 1.57 19.48
CA LYS A 40 6.58 1.65 18.72
C LYS A 40 5.63 2.72 19.25
N SER A 41 5.65 2.98 20.56
CA SER A 41 4.78 3.98 21.20
C SER A 41 4.98 5.38 20.65
N LYS A 42 6.21 5.76 20.32
CA LYS A 42 6.55 7.07 19.73
C LYS A 42 6.18 7.18 18.25
N CYS A 43 6.03 6.04 17.59
CA CYS A 43 5.73 5.93 16.16
C CYS A 43 4.27 5.54 15.87
N GLN A 44 3.43 5.48 16.90
CA GLN A 44 2.06 4.99 16.83
C GLN A 44 1.23 5.77 15.80
N GLU A 45 1.41 7.09 15.76
CA GLU A 45 0.75 7.99 14.81
C GLU A 45 1.04 7.59 13.35
N HIS A 46 2.30 7.31 13.01
CA HIS A 46 2.66 6.88 11.65
C HIS A 46 2.02 5.54 11.26
N PHE A 47 1.91 4.62 12.22
CA PHE A 47 1.21 3.35 11.99
C PHE A 47 -0.29 3.53 11.81
N ASP A 48 -0.91 4.44 12.57
CA ASP A 48 -2.34 4.68 12.48
C ASP A 48 -2.69 5.42 11.18
N VAL A 49 -1.86 6.38 10.75
CA VAL A 49 -1.97 6.99 9.41
C VAL A 49 -1.84 5.94 8.30
N TYR A 50 -0.88 5.01 8.41
CA TYR A 50 -0.73 3.92 7.44
C TYR A 50 -1.95 3.00 7.40
N LYS A 51 -2.50 2.61 8.56
CA LYS A 51 -3.72 1.77 8.65
C LYS A 51 -4.92 2.46 8.02
N GLU A 52 -5.14 3.74 8.35
CA GLU A 52 -6.23 4.54 7.79
C GLU A 52 -6.10 4.66 6.27
N CYS A 53 -4.87 4.85 5.77
CA CYS A 53 -4.63 4.85 4.33
C CYS A 53 -4.98 3.50 3.68
N LYS A 54 -4.52 2.37 4.23
CA LYS A 54 -4.86 1.03 3.71
C LYS A 54 -6.35 0.74 3.76
N LYS A 55 -7.05 1.26 4.78
CA LYS A 55 -8.50 1.15 4.91
C LYS A 55 -9.21 1.92 3.79
N LYS A 56 -8.81 3.16 3.51
CA LYS A 56 -9.32 3.97 2.39
C LYS A 56 -9.10 3.31 1.03
N GLU A 57 -7.90 2.77 0.78
CA GLU A 57 -7.64 2.02 -0.47
C GLU A 57 -8.59 0.83 -0.64
N ARG A 58 -8.85 0.09 0.45
CA ARG A 58 -9.78 -1.04 0.44
C ARG A 58 -11.21 -0.57 0.18
N GLU A 59 -11.65 0.50 0.83
CA GLU A 59 -12.98 1.08 0.64
C GLU A 59 -13.18 1.58 -0.80
N ALA A 60 -12.23 2.31 -1.37
CA ALA A 60 -12.26 2.76 -2.76
C ALA A 60 -12.30 1.58 -3.76
N ARG A 61 -11.67 0.45 -3.42
CA ARG A 61 -11.75 -0.77 -4.24
C ARG A 61 -13.12 -1.44 -4.12
N LEU A 62 -13.69 -1.49 -2.92
CA LEU A 62 -15.02 -2.05 -2.68
C LEU A 62 -16.11 -1.20 -3.35
N GLU A 63 -16.01 0.13 -3.30
CA GLU A 63 -16.93 1.04 -3.99
C GLU A 63 -16.88 0.85 -5.50
N ARG A 64 -15.67 0.80 -6.10
CA ARG A 64 -15.53 0.49 -7.53
C ARG A 64 -16.15 -0.86 -7.89
N ASN A 65 -16.00 -1.88 -7.05
CA ASN A 65 -16.60 -3.20 -7.29
C ASN A 65 -18.13 -3.15 -7.20
N ARG A 66 -18.68 -2.46 -6.19
CA ARG A 66 -20.12 -2.23 -6.02
C ARG A 66 -20.71 -1.48 -7.21
N ASN A 67 -20.05 -0.44 -7.70
CA ASN A 67 -20.53 0.32 -8.84
C ASN A 67 -20.46 -0.51 -10.14
N ARG A 68 -19.48 -1.42 -10.26
CA ARG A 68 -19.37 -2.32 -11.42
C ARG A 68 -20.46 -3.39 -11.46
N SER A 69 -20.99 -3.82 -10.31
CA SER A 69 -22.08 -4.80 -10.26
C SER A 69 -23.46 -4.21 -10.56
N LEU A 70 -23.60 -2.87 -10.55
CA LEU A 70 -24.88 -2.19 -10.80
C LEU A 70 -25.15 -1.91 -12.29
N PHE A 71 -24.17 -2.15 -13.17
CA PHE A 71 -24.29 -1.97 -14.63
C PHE A 71 -24.00 -3.28 -15.39
N SER A 72 -24.21 -4.44 -14.77
CA SER A 72 -24.00 -5.76 -15.37
C SER A 72 -25.29 -6.52 -15.58
#